data_AF-A0A378MYB0-F1
#
_entry.id   AF-A0A378MYB0-F1
#
_cell.length_a   1.000
_cell.length_b   1.000
_cell.length_c   1.000
_cell.angle_alpha   90.00
_cell.angle_beta   90.00
_cell.angle_gamma   90.00
#
_symmetry.space_group_name_H-M   'P 1'
#
loop_
_entity.id
_entity.type
_entity.pdbx_description
1 polymer ?
#
loop_
_entity_poly.entity_id
_entity_poly.type
_entity_poly.pdbx_seq_one_letter_code
_entity_poly.pdbx_strand_id
1 'polypeptide(L)'
;MLRVCHLRSQARSIVMIKALQAVLFFNYFTHRKRLKMKVLHICSEMYPLIKTGGLADVMGALPFAQQQAGNDVRVLIPYYPKVAQTLGETVEVATIGTFAGTVSVRFAYFNGLGVYVIDAPHLFMRDGNPYHDSNYQDYPDNYKRFALLGYIGAQLAQGLDHWWGTAQVLHAHDWQAGLACAYLKSWGSNVKTLFTIHNIAYIGRFNAFHLAELGLPWEFFHAEGLEFYGEISYLKAGLYFADRITTVSPTYAREITEEIAGAGLHGLLATRQYQGRLRGILNGSMLRCGIRKRIHILW
;
A
#
# COMPACT_ATOMS: atom_id res chain seq x y z
N MET A 1 -14.56 -48.58 -27.33
CA MET A 1 -13.51 -47.55 -27.08
C MET A 1 -13.64 -46.26 -27.91
N LEU A 2 -14.28 -46.26 -29.09
CA LEU A 2 -14.35 -45.06 -29.95
C LEU A 2 -15.41 -43.99 -29.60
N ARG A 3 -16.42 -44.29 -28.78
CA ARG A 3 -17.46 -43.29 -28.39
C ARG A 3 -17.06 -42.34 -27.25
N VAL A 4 -16.03 -42.64 -26.46
CA VAL A 4 -15.61 -41.82 -25.31
C VAL A 4 -14.62 -40.71 -25.72
N CYS A 5 -13.83 -40.92 -26.78
CA CYS A 5 -12.92 -39.89 -27.31
C CYS A 5 -13.65 -38.72 -27.99
N HIS A 6 -14.82 -38.95 -28.58
CA HIS A 6 -15.54 -37.90 -29.33
C HIS A 6 -16.24 -36.89 -28.40
N LEU A 7 -16.74 -37.34 -27.25
CA LEU A 7 -17.36 -36.47 -26.22
C LEU A 7 -16.34 -35.56 -25.51
N ARG A 8 -15.10 -36.02 -25.29
CA ARG A 8 -14.03 -35.20 -24.69
C ARG A 8 -13.50 -34.11 -25.64
N SER A 9 -13.54 -34.36 -26.95
CA SER A 9 -13.17 -33.38 -27.98
C SER A 9 -14.22 -32.26 -28.07
N GLN A 10 -15.51 -32.59 -28.14
CA GLN A 10 -16.59 -31.60 -28.19
C GLN A 10 -16.69 -30.77 -26.90
N ALA A 11 -16.48 -31.36 -25.72
CA ALA A 11 -16.50 -30.63 -24.45
C ALA A 11 -15.36 -29.59 -24.35
N ARG A 12 -14.14 -29.91 -24.85
CA ARG A 12 -13.02 -28.94 -24.89
C ARG A 12 -13.30 -27.80 -25.87
N SER A 13 -13.88 -28.09 -27.03
CA SER A 13 -14.24 -27.07 -28.03
C SER A 13 -15.35 -26.14 -27.52
N ILE A 14 -16.35 -26.66 -26.80
CA ILE A 14 -17.44 -25.83 -26.23
C ILE A 14 -16.95 -24.95 -25.08
N VAL A 15 -16.03 -25.43 -24.23
CA VAL A 15 -15.40 -24.62 -23.17
C VAL A 15 -14.52 -23.52 -23.76
N MET A 16 -13.77 -23.82 -24.83
CA MET A 16 -12.91 -22.85 -25.50
C MET A 16 -13.71 -21.80 -26.29
N ILE A 17 -14.84 -22.19 -26.91
CA ILE A 17 -15.76 -21.25 -27.57
C ILE A 17 -16.51 -20.38 -26.56
N LYS A 18 -16.89 -20.91 -25.39
CA LYS A 18 -17.47 -20.10 -24.29
C LYS A 18 -16.45 -19.15 -23.67
N ALA A 19 -15.18 -19.55 -23.54
CA ALA A 19 -14.10 -18.68 -23.10
C ALA A 19 -13.79 -17.57 -24.13
N LEU A 20 -13.74 -17.90 -25.43
CA LEU A 20 -13.58 -16.90 -26.49
C LEU A 20 -14.80 -15.97 -26.60
N GLN A 21 -16.02 -16.49 -26.47
CA GLN A 21 -17.22 -15.66 -26.45
C GLN A 21 -17.27 -14.79 -25.21
N ALA A 22 -16.80 -15.21 -24.04
CA ALA A 22 -16.68 -14.35 -22.86
C ALA A 22 -15.63 -13.25 -23.05
N VAL A 23 -14.47 -13.55 -23.66
CA VAL A 23 -13.43 -12.56 -23.98
C VAL A 23 -13.90 -11.60 -25.09
N LEU A 24 -14.64 -12.08 -26.08
CA LEU A 24 -15.18 -11.25 -27.17
C LEU A 24 -16.41 -10.44 -26.73
N PHE A 25 -17.29 -10.96 -25.86
CA PHE A 25 -18.38 -10.17 -25.25
C PHE A 25 -17.84 -9.10 -24.31
N PHE A 26 -16.78 -9.40 -23.55
CA PHE A 26 -16.10 -8.40 -22.73
C PHE A 26 -15.49 -7.30 -23.60
N ASN A 27 -14.86 -7.66 -24.73
CA ASN A 27 -14.28 -6.68 -25.66
C ASN A 27 -15.32 -5.89 -26.48
N TYR A 28 -16.52 -6.45 -26.75
CA TYR A 28 -17.56 -5.79 -27.56
C TYR A 28 -18.40 -4.78 -26.76
N PHE A 29 -18.47 -4.90 -25.43
CA PHE A 29 -19.13 -3.92 -24.55
C PHE A 29 -18.17 -2.96 -23.83
N THR A 30 -16.86 -3.13 -24.00
CA THR A 30 -15.89 -2.12 -23.57
C THR A 30 -15.81 -1.01 -24.61
N HIS A 31 -16.69 -0.01 -24.50
CA HIS A 31 -16.18 1.35 -24.61
C HIS A 31 -14.90 1.38 -23.77
N ARG A 32 -13.74 1.63 -24.39
CA ARG A 32 -12.47 1.87 -23.70
C ARG A 32 -12.66 2.99 -22.68
N LYS A 33 -13.18 2.66 -21.49
CA LYS A 33 -12.96 3.45 -20.28
C LYS A 33 -11.48 3.29 -20.03
N ARG A 34 -10.69 4.18 -20.62
CA ARG A 34 -9.28 4.35 -20.34
C ARG A 34 -9.15 4.39 -18.82
N LEU A 35 -8.63 3.33 -18.22
CA LEU A 35 -8.31 3.30 -16.79
C LEU A 35 -7.47 4.53 -16.54
N LYS A 36 -7.98 5.49 -15.76
CA LYS A 36 -7.37 6.82 -15.76
C LYS A 36 -6.01 6.79 -15.09
N MET A 37 -5.82 5.97 -14.05
CA MET A 37 -4.53 5.75 -13.39
C MET A 37 -4.38 4.35 -12.79
N LYS A 38 -3.15 3.80 -12.77
CA LYS A 38 -2.75 2.64 -11.95
C LYS A 38 -2.21 3.12 -10.60
N VAL A 39 -2.88 2.77 -9.52
CA VAL A 39 -2.54 3.22 -8.16
C VAL A 39 -2.29 2.03 -7.26
N LEU A 40 -1.12 1.99 -6.62
CA LEU A 40 -0.78 1.01 -5.59
C LEU A 40 -0.86 1.66 -4.22
N HIS A 41 -1.77 1.22 -3.36
CA HIS A 41 -1.79 1.61 -1.96
C HIS A 41 -0.94 0.66 -1.13
N ILE A 42 -0.12 1.20 -0.23
CA ILE A 42 0.66 0.42 0.73
C ILE A 42 0.22 0.80 2.14
N CYS A 43 -0.29 -0.16 2.91
CA CYS A 43 -0.71 0.07 4.29
C CYS A 43 -0.45 -1.18 5.15
N SER A 44 -0.43 -0.99 6.47
CA SER A 44 -0.38 -2.10 7.43
C SER A 44 -1.76 -2.70 7.69
N GLU A 45 -2.84 -1.98 7.40
CA GLU A 45 -4.19 -2.43 7.74
C GLU A 45 -5.27 -1.94 6.78
N MET A 46 -6.34 -2.73 6.67
CA MET A 46 -7.47 -2.48 5.78
C MET A 46 -8.72 -3.20 6.29
N TYR A 47 -9.79 -2.46 6.57
CA TYR A 47 -11.08 -3.04 6.96
C TYR A 47 -11.77 -3.69 5.74
N PRO A 48 -12.39 -4.88 5.88
CA PRO A 48 -12.56 -5.70 7.08
C PRO A 48 -11.48 -6.78 7.29
N LEU A 49 -10.42 -6.82 6.47
CA LEU A 49 -9.38 -7.85 6.54
C LEU A 49 -8.59 -7.80 7.86
N ILE A 50 -8.19 -6.60 8.28
CA ILE A 50 -7.50 -6.35 9.55
C ILE A 50 -7.74 -4.92 9.99
N LYS A 51 -8.00 -4.72 11.28
CA LYS A 51 -8.29 -3.41 11.87
C LYS A 51 -7.67 -3.29 13.26
N THR A 52 -6.84 -2.28 13.43
CA THR A 52 -6.21 -1.82 14.67
C THR A 52 -6.59 -0.37 14.96
N GLY A 53 -6.71 0.47 13.93
CA GLY A 53 -7.03 1.89 14.07
C GLY A 53 -7.90 2.45 12.95
N GLY A 54 -7.89 3.78 12.83
CA GLY A 54 -8.67 4.52 11.84
C GLY A 54 -8.13 4.44 10.41
N LEU A 55 -6.85 4.10 10.23
CA LEU A 55 -6.25 3.86 8.91
C LEU A 55 -6.99 2.73 8.18
N ALA A 56 -7.34 1.65 8.90
CA ALA A 56 -8.10 0.54 8.33
C ALA A 56 -9.43 0.97 7.71
N ASP A 57 -10.14 1.95 8.31
CA ASP A 57 -11.42 2.44 7.80
C ASP A 57 -11.23 3.27 6.51
N VAL A 58 -10.18 4.09 6.45
CA VAL A 58 -9.82 4.83 5.23
C VAL A 58 -9.48 3.86 4.12
N MET A 59 -8.65 2.85 4.41
CA MET A 59 -8.25 1.83 3.44
C MET A 59 -9.40 0.89 3.03
N GLY A 60 -10.43 0.75 3.87
CA GLY A 60 -11.66 0.04 3.54
C GLY A 60 -12.60 0.81 2.59
N ALA A 61 -12.34 2.10 2.33
CA ALA A 61 -13.23 2.95 1.52
C ALA A 61 -12.53 3.63 0.34
N LEU A 62 -11.34 4.20 0.54
CA LEU A 62 -10.64 5.02 -0.47
C LEU A 62 -10.28 4.23 -1.74
N PRO A 63 -9.64 3.05 -1.67
CA PRO A 63 -9.30 2.27 -2.86
C PRO A 63 -10.53 1.91 -3.70
N PHE A 64 -11.63 1.51 -3.04
CA PHE A 64 -12.90 1.20 -3.71
C PHE A 64 -13.50 2.43 -4.40
N ALA A 65 -13.46 3.61 -3.75
CA ALA A 65 -13.96 4.85 -4.34
C ALA A 65 -13.14 5.25 -5.59
N GLN A 66 -11.81 5.09 -5.54
CA GLN A 66 -10.95 5.32 -6.71
C GLN A 66 -11.19 4.30 -7.83
N GLN A 67 -11.44 3.03 -7.49
CA GLN A 67 -11.81 2.00 -8.46
C GLN A 67 -13.16 2.35 -9.14
N GLN A 68 -14.16 2.80 -8.37
CA GLN A 68 -15.45 3.26 -8.91
C GLN A 68 -15.29 4.49 -9.81
N ALA A 69 -14.30 5.34 -9.54
CA ALA A 69 -13.92 6.46 -10.40
C ALA A 69 -13.22 6.04 -11.71
N GLY A 70 -12.94 4.73 -11.89
CA GLY A 70 -12.35 4.16 -13.10
C GLY A 70 -10.83 4.04 -13.07
N ASN A 71 -10.20 4.09 -11.90
CA ASN A 71 -8.78 3.79 -11.75
C ASN A 71 -8.57 2.28 -11.57
N ASP A 72 -7.39 1.80 -11.95
CA ASP A 72 -6.92 0.44 -11.65
C ASP A 72 -6.16 0.50 -10.32
N VAL A 73 -6.84 0.10 -9.26
CA VAL A 73 -6.36 0.28 -7.89
C VAL A 73 -6.06 -1.08 -7.29
N ARG A 74 -4.87 -1.21 -6.69
CA ARG A 74 -4.48 -2.37 -5.89
C ARG A 74 -3.99 -1.94 -4.52
N VAL A 75 -4.11 -2.81 -3.54
CA VAL A 75 -3.63 -2.58 -2.17
C VAL A 75 -2.61 -3.66 -1.81
N LEU A 76 -1.50 -3.29 -1.19
CA LEU A 76 -0.55 -4.20 -0.55
C LEU A 76 -0.69 -4.12 0.96
N ILE A 77 -0.87 -5.27 1.60
CA ILE A 77 -0.82 -5.43 3.06
C ILE A 77 0.03 -6.66 3.44
N PRO A 78 0.56 -6.75 4.67
CA PRO A 78 1.19 -7.99 5.14
C PRO A 78 0.17 -9.13 5.35
N TYR A 79 0.60 -10.38 5.16
CA TYR A 79 -0.28 -11.54 5.29
C TYR A 79 -0.42 -12.00 6.75
N TYR A 80 -1.21 -11.28 7.54
CA TYR A 80 -1.50 -11.62 8.93
C TYR A 80 -2.49 -12.79 9.06
N PRO A 81 -2.57 -13.47 10.23
CA PRO A 81 -3.53 -14.57 10.44
C PRO A 81 -4.98 -14.20 10.11
N LYS A 82 -5.42 -13.00 10.51
CA LYS A 82 -6.79 -12.52 10.22
C LYS A 82 -7.03 -12.24 8.74
N VAL A 83 -6.01 -11.77 8.01
CA VAL A 83 -6.07 -11.59 6.55
C VAL A 83 -6.17 -12.95 5.86
N ALA A 84 -5.38 -13.94 6.28
CA ALA A 84 -5.45 -15.30 5.75
C ALA A 84 -6.83 -15.95 5.93
N GLN A 85 -7.51 -15.68 7.04
CA GLN A 85 -8.85 -16.18 7.31
C GLN A 85 -9.95 -15.52 6.45
N THR A 86 -9.73 -14.28 5.99
CA THR A 86 -10.80 -13.45 5.39
C THR A 86 -10.61 -13.15 3.91
N LEU A 87 -9.38 -13.13 3.41
CA LEU A 87 -9.06 -12.76 2.04
C LEU A 87 -9.50 -13.81 1.01
N GLY A 88 -9.56 -15.09 1.42
CA GLY A 88 -9.89 -16.22 0.54
C GLY A 88 -8.68 -16.76 -0.22
N GLU A 89 -8.94 -17.45 -1.33
CA GLU A 89 -7.90 -18.07 -2.15
C GLU A 89 -7.01 -17.02 -2.82
N THR A 90 -5.69 -17.28 -2.79
CA THR A 90 -4.68 -16.37 -3.33
C THR A 90 -3.78 -17.12 -4.31
N VAL A 91 -3.35 -16.43 -5.37
CA VAL A 91 -2.38 -16.93 -6.34
C VAL A 91 -1.00 -16.33 -6.07
N GLU A 92 0.06 -17.10 -6.22
CA GLU A 92 1.41 -16.57 -6.12
C GLU A 92 1.75 -15.73 -7.36
N VAL A 93 2.28 -14.53 -7.13
CA VAL A 93 2.71 -13.59 -8.17
C VAL A 93 4.21 -13.68 -8.39
N ALA A 94 4.97 -13.72 -7.29
CA ALA A 94 6.43 -13.78 -7.31
C ALA A 94 6.98 -14.33 -6.00
N THR A 95 8.15 -14.96 -6.07
CA THR A 95 9.00 -15.31 -4.92
C THR A 95 10.31 -14.57 -5.04
N ILE A 96 10.75 -13.89 -3.97
CA ILE A 96 11.84 -12.92 -4.03
C ILE A 96 12.76 -13.10 -2.82
N GLY A 97 14.07 -13.10 -3.05
CA GLY A 97 15.07 -12.96 -1.99
C GLY A 97 15.16 -11.50 -1.54
N THR A 98 15.03 -11.27 -0.24
CA THR A 98 15.11 -9.92 0.36
C THR A 98 16.08 -9.92 1.55
N PHE A 99 16.37 -8.74 2.09
CA PHE A 99 17.12 -8.63 3.35
C PHE A 99 16.40 -9.27 4.55
N ALA A 100 15.10 -9.54 4.43
CA ALA A 100 14.28 -10.20 5.44
C ALA A 100 14.06 -11.69 5.17
N GLY A 101 14.84 -12.28 4.26
CA GLY A 101 14.70 -13.67 3.79
C GLY A 101 13.91 -13.79 2.49
N THR A 102 13.69 -15.04 2.06
CA THR A 102 12.85 -15.33 0.90
C THR A 102 11.37 -15.20 1.26
N VAL A 103 10.63 -14.43 0.48
CA VAL A 103 9.21 -14.16 0.69
C VAL A 103 8.43 -14.37 -0.59
N SER A 104 7.15 -14.72 -0.48
CA SER A 104 6.24 -14.76 -1.62
C SER A 104 5.30 -13.56 -1.60
N VAL A 105 5.02 -13.00 -2.77
CA VAL A 105 3.95 -12.02 -2.97
C VAL A 105 2.79 -12.75 -3.61
N ARG A 106 1.62 -12.68 -2.96
CA ARG A 106 0.40 -13.35 -3.43
C ARG A 106 -0.65 -12.31 -3.78
N PHE A 107 -1.60 -12.68 -4.63
CA PHE A 107 -2.66 -11.80 -5.10
C PHE A 107 -4.02 -12.47 -4.99
N ALA A 108 -5.04 -11.69 -4.65
CA ALA A 108 -6.43 -12.08 -4.66
C ALA A 108 -7.34 -10.89 -4.99
N TYR A 109 -8.58 -11.17 -5.38
CA TYR A 109 -9.63 -10.17 -5.44
C TYR A 109 -10.47 -10.22 -4.16
N PHE A 110 -10.56 -9.10 -3.47
CA PHE A 110 -11.41 -8.93 -2.29
C PHE A 110 -12.54 -7.95 -2.62
N ASN A 111 -13.78 -8.45 -2.72
CA ASN A 111 -14.94 -7.64 -3.11
C ASN A 111 -14.73 -6.84 -4.40
N GLY A 112 -13.98 -7.40 -5.36
CA GLY A 112 -13.63 -6.77 -6.64
C GLY A 112 -12.39 -5.87 -6.61
N LEU A 113 -11.81 -5.57 -5.45
CA LEU A 113 -10.54 -4.84 -5.33
C LEU A 113 -9.36 -5.81 -5.39
N GLY A 114 -8.32 -5.48 -6.15
CA GLY A 114 -7.09 -6.27 -6.18
C GLY A 114 -6.27 -6.07 -4.90
N VAL A 115 -5.94 -7.16 -4.22
CA VAL A 115 -5.16 -7.14 -2.98
C VAL A 115 -3.93 -8.03 -3.14
N TYR A 116 -2.77 -7.45 -2.96
CA TYR A 116 -1.53 -8.17 -2.75
C TYR A 116 -1.29 -8.41 -1.27
N VAL A 117 -0.71 -9.56 -0.96
CA VAL A 117 -0.24 -9.88 0.38
C VAL A 117 1.21 -10.34 0.38
N ILE A 118 1.96 -9.91 1.40
CA ILE A 118 3.33 -10.37 1.64
C ILE A 118 3.26 -11.63 2.49
N ASP A 119 3.47 -12.77 1.86
CA ASP A 119 3.58 -14.06 2.51
C ASP A 119 5.02 -14.27 3.02
N ALA A 120 5.23 -13.84 4.26
CA ALA A 120 6.45 -14.02 5.02
C ALA A 120 6.08 -14.54 6.43
N PRO A 121 5.75 -15.84 6.58
CA PRO A 121 5.18 -16.37 7.81
C PRO A 121 6.04 -16.14 9.05
N HIS A 122 7.37 -16.20 8.89
CA HIS A 122 8.34 -15.93 9.95
C HIS A 122 8.24 -14.51 10.54
N LEU A 123 7.64 -13.55 9.82
CA LEU A 123 7.47 -12.16 10.23
C LEU A 123 6.02 -11.79 10.57
N PHE A 124 5.04 -12.31 9.84
CA PHE A 124 3.65 -11.83 9.91
C PHE A 124 2.66 -12.84 10.47
N MET A 125 2.95 -14.15 10.44
CA MET A 125 2.06 -15.18 10.98
C MET A 125 2.32 -15.38 12.47
N ARG A 126 1.99 -14.35 13.25
CA ARG A 126 2.13 -14.30 14.72
C ARG A 126 0.82 -13.87 15.36
N ASP A 127 0.61 -14.28 16.61
CA ASP A 127 -0.55 -13.87 17.41
C ASP A 127 -0.48 -12.38 17.79
N GLY A 128 -1.49 -11.89 18.51
CA GLY A 128 -1.57 -10.47 18.86
C GLY A 128 -2.06 -9.60 17.71
N ASN A 129 -1.47 -8.41 17.55
CA ASN A 129 -1.88 -7.43 16.54
C ASN A 129 -0.71 -7.15 15.55
N PRO A 130 -0.95 -6.44 14.44
CA PRO A 130 0.10 -6.06 13.49
C PRO A 130 1.39 -5.47 14.07
N TYR A 131 1.35 -4.78 15.21
CA TYR A 131 2.46 -4.05 15.83
C TYR A 131 2.99 -4.71 17.11
N HIS A 132 2.10 -5.32 17.90
CA HIS A 132 2.41 -5.87 19.22
C HIS A 132 2.08 -7.35 19.34
N ASP A 133 2.84 -8.03 20.20
CA ASP A 133 2.55 -9.38 20.64
C ASP A 133 1.28 -9.45 21.52
N SER A 134 0.95 -10.66 21.99
CA SER A 134 -0.20 -10.89 22.87
C SER A 134 -0.11 -10.19 24.24
N ASN A 135 1.10 -9.76 24.64
CA ASN A 135 1.35 -9.02 25.88
C ASN A 135 1.40 -7.50 25.63
N TYR A 136 1.05 -7.04 24.42
CA TYR A 136 1.08 -5.64 24.01
C TYR A 136 2.50 -5.04 23.98
N GLN A 137 3.53 -5.86 23.77
CA GLN A 137 4.90 -5.42 23.54
C GLN A 137 5.18 -5.29 22.05
N ASP A 138 5.89 -4.22 21.65
CA ASP A 138 6.36 -4.06 20.28
C ASP A 138 7.18 -5.25 19.83
N TYR A 139 6.90 -5.74 18.62
CA TYR A 139 7.77 -6.71 18.00
C TYR A 139 9.16 -6.09 17.77
N PRO A 140 10.24 -6.71 18.27
CA PRO A 140 11.59 -6.14 18.17
C PRO A 140 12.08 -6.04 16.71
N ASP A 141 11.51 -6.83 15.82
CA ASP A 141 11.77 -6.84 14.39
C ASP A 141 10.80 -5.96 13.57
N ASN A 142 10.02 -5.08 14.21
CA ASN A 142 9.13 -4.13 13.51
C ASN A 142 9.87 -3.27 12.47
N TYR A 143 11.12 -2.88 12.74
CA TYR A 143 11.97 -2.18 11.77
C TYR A 143 12.06 -2.99 10.46
N LYS A 144 12.32 -4.30 10.56
CA LYS A 144 12.48 -5.20 9.41
C LYS A 144 11.15 -5.51 8.74
N ARG A 145 10.10 -5.74 9.51
CA ARG A 145 8.73 -6.06 9.03
C ARG A 145 8.17 -4.96 8.14
N PHE A 146 8.25 -3.71 8.59
CA PHE A 146 7.71 -2.58 7.84
C PHE A 146 8.68 -2.05 6.77
N ALA A 147 9.98 -2.27 6.92
CA ALA A 147 10.91 -2.10 5.80
C ALA A 147 10.60 -3.05 4.65
N LEU A 148 10.29 -4.33 4.94
CA LEU A 148 9.89 -5.31 3.94
C LEU A 148 8.59 -4.89 3.24
N LEU A 149 7.61 -4.35 3.99
CA LEU A 149 6.38 -3.80 3.41
C LEU A 149 6.69 -2.69 2.39
N GLY A 150 7.53 -1.72 2.77
CA GLY A 150 7.95 -0.66 1.87
C GLY A 150 8.72 -1.17 0.65
N TYR A 151 9.63 -2.12 0.84
CA TYR A 151 10.46 -2.70 -0.22
C TYR A 151 9.61 -3.44 -1.25
N ILE A 152 8.73 -4.34 -0.82
CA ILE A 152 7.82 -5.05 -1.72
C ILE A 152 6.84 -4.10 -2.39
N GLY A 153 6.36 -3.07 -1.67
CA GLY A 153 5.53 -2.01 -2.26
C GLY A 153 6.22 -1.29 -3.41
N ALA A 154 7.49 -0.92 -3.23
CA ALA A 154 8.29 -0.29 -4.28
C ALA A 154 8.55 -1.24 -5.46
N GLN A 155 8.84 -2.52 -5.20
CA GLN A 155 9.01 -3.54 -6.26
C GLN A 155 7.73 -3.74 -7.08
N LEU A 156 6.57 -3.86 -6.43
CA LEU A 156 5.26 -3.95 -7.09
C LEU A 156 4.96 -2.71 -7.92
N ALA A 157 5.25 -1.52 -7.39
CA ALA A 157 5.10 -0.28 -8.13
C ALA A 157 5.98 -0.21 -9.38
N GLN A 158 7.17 -0.80 -9.35
CA GLN A 158 8.09 -0.88 -10.51
C GLN A 158 7.70 -1.99 -11.51
N GLY A 159 6.67 -2.79 -11.24
CA GLY A 159 6.17 -3.80 -12.16
C GLY A 159 6.61 -5.23 -11.86
N LEU A 160 6.88 -5.56 -10.59
CA LEU A 160 7.12 -6.94 -10.15
C LEU A 160 5.99 -7.91 -10.59
N ASP A 161 4.73 -7.48 -10.55
CA ASP A 161 3.65 -8.21 -11.23
C ASP A 161 3.68 -7.84 -12.72
N HIS A 162 4.23 -8.70 -13.56
CA HIS A 162 4.31 -8.47 -15.00
C HIS A 162 2.93 -8.34 -15.69
N TRP A 163 1.87 -8.92 -15.11
CA TRP A 163 0.52 -8.82 -15.65
C TRP A 163 -0.12 -7.47 -15.35
N TRP A 164 0.19 -6.90 -14.18
CA TRP A 164 -0.26 -5.56 -13.82
C TRP A 164 0.64 -4.46 -14.39
N GLY A 165 1.95 -4.70 -14.48
CA GLY A 165 2.96 -3.73 -14.91
C GLY A 165 3.22 -2.62 -13.88
N THR A 166 3.91 -1.58 -14.32
CA THR A 166 4.32 -0.45 -13.47
C THR A 166 3.12 0.40 -13.04
N ALA A 167 3.07 0.74 -11.74
CA ALA A 167 2.11 1.68 -11.20
C ALA A 167 2.44 3.11 -11.66
N GLN A 168 1.43 3.97 -11.78
CA GLN A 168 1.66 5.39 -12.03
C GLN A 168 1.82 6.17 -10.71
N VAL A 169 1.14 5.71 -9.66
CA VAL A 169 1.21 6.27 -8.32
C VAL A 169 1.39 5.16 -7.29
N LEU A 170 2.39 5.30 -6.42
CA LEU A 170 2.47 4.61 -5.15
C LEU A 170 1.94 5.53 -4.06
N HIS A 171 0.89 5.09 -3.36
CA HIS A 171 0.27 5.80 -2.24
C HIS A 171 0.59 5.07 -0.93
N ALA A 172 1.58 5.56 -0.20
CA ALA A 172 1.98 5.03 1.10
C ALA A 172 1.22 5.70 2.24
N HIS A 173 0.82 4.91 3.23
CA HIS A 173 0.04 5.36 4.39
C HIS A 173 0.80 5.12 5.69
N ASP A 174 1.03 6.21 6.43
CA ASP A 174 1.73 6.27 7.71
C ASP A 174 3.15 5.67 7.71
N TRP A 175 3.77 5.64 8.89
CA TRP A 175 5.15 5.23 9.07
C TRP A 175 5.42 3.80 8.57
N GLN A 176 4.43 2.91 8.63
CA GLN A 176 4.56 1.50 8.22
C GLN A 176 4.92 1.37 6.74
N ALA A 177 4.42 2.28 5.89
CA ALA A 177 4.70 2.30 4.46
C ALA A 177 5.74 3.35 4.06
N GLY A 178 6.26 4.13 5.01
CA GLY A 178 7.08 5.31 4.72
C GLY A 178 8.35 5.02 3.91
N LEU A 179 9.00 3.88 4.14
CA LEU A 179 10.19 3.50 3.38
C LEU A 179 9.92 3.20 1.90
N ALA A 180 8.68 2.94 1.48
CA ALA A 180 8.37 2.73 0.06
C ALA A 180 8.83 3.91 -0.81
N CYS A 181 8.62 5.14 -0.33
CA CYS A 181 9.06 6.35 -1.02
C CYS A 181 10.59 6.44 -1.09
N ALA A 182 11.28 6.06 -0.01
CA ALA A 182 12.74 6.04 0.06
C ALA A 182 13.33 5.03 -0.95
N TYR A 183 12.79 3.81 -1.01
CA TYR A 183 13.25 2.81 -1.98
C TYR A 183 13.10 3.30 -3.42
N LEU A 184 11.91 3.79 -3.80
CA LEU A 184 11.70 4.33 -5.15
C LEU A 184 12.66 5.48 -5.49
N LYS A 185 12.95 6.36 -4.52
CA LYS A 185 13.94 7.42 -4.69
C LYS A 185 15.35 6.86 -4.90
N SER A 186 15.76 5.89 -4.09
CA SER A 186 17.08 5.26 -4.16
C SER A 186 17.32 4.56 -5.50
N TRP A 187 16.27 4.02 -6.12
CA TRP A 187 16.35 3.34 -7.41
C TRP A 187 16.17 4.28 -8.62
N GLY A 188 16.01 5.58 -8.39
CA GLY A 188 15.76 6.54 -9.48
C GLY A 188 14.45 6.28 -10.23
N SER A 189 13.42 5.75 -9.56
CA SER A 189 12.14 5.42 -10.19
C SER A 189 11.39 6.66 -10.66
N ASN A 190 10.63 6.50 -11.74
CA ASN A 190 9.71 7.52 -12.27
C ASN A 190 8.28 7.42 -11.68
N VAL A 191 8.00 6.40 -10.85
CA VAL A 191 6.69 6.23 -10.20
C VAL A 191 6.44 7.42 -9.28
N LYS A 192 5.26 8.05 -9.39
CA LYS A 192 4.90 9.17 -8.52
C LYS A 192 4.52 8.67 -7.14
N THR A 193 4.95 9.41 -6.11
CA THR A 193 4.73 9.02 -4.72
C THR A 193 3.82 9.99 -4.00
N LEU A 194 2.84 9.44 -3.32
CA LEU A 194 1.95 10.15 -2.43
C LEU A 194 2.05 9.51 -1.05
N PHE A 195 2.21 10.34 -0.02
CA PHE A 195 2.31 9.87 1.35
C PHE A 195 1.21 10.49 2.21
N THR A 196 0.34 9.67 2.81
CA THR A 196 -0.68 10.15 3.76
C THR A 196 -0.26 9.91 5.19
N ILE A 197 -0.35 10.96 6.02
CA ILE A 197 -0.24 10.88 7.49
C ILE A 197 -1.65 10.87 8.08
N HIS A 198 -1.99 9.85 8.87
CA HIS A 198 -3.23 9.81 9.65
C HIS A 198 -3.03 10.25 11.10
N ASN A 199 -1.83 10.05 11.63
CA ASN A 199 -1.46 10.54 12.95
C ASN A 199 0.05 10.73 13.07
N ILE A 200 0.49 11.97 13.21
CA ILE A 200 1.90 12.34 13.32
C ILE A 200 2.58 11.84 14.60
N ALA A 201 1.82 11.47 15.64
CA ALA A 201 2.40 10.96 16.88
C ALA A 201 3.16 9.63 16.69
N TYR A 202 2.83 8.86 15.65
CA TYR A 202 3.48 7.58 15.35
C TYR A 202 4.60 7.77 14.31
N ILE A 203 5.80 8.05 14.81
CA ILE A 203 6.98 8.39 13.98
C ILE A 203 7.67 7.16 13.36
N GLY A 204 7.46 5.96 13.94
CA GLY A 204 8.17 4.74 13.54
C GLY A 204 9.68 4.88 13.72
N ARG A 205 10.12 5.05 14.98
CA ARG A 205 11.53 5.27 15.36
C ARG A 205 12.24 3.94 15.55
N PHE A 206 13.42 3.80 14.95
CA PHE A 206 14.26 2.62 15.07
C PHE A 206 15.73 3.02 15.19
N ASN A 207 16.55 2.20 15.84
CA ASN A 207 17.97 2.50 15.99
C ASN A 207 18.71 2.65 14.65
N ALA A 208 19.68 3.56 14.58
CA ALA A 208 20.50 3.84 13.39
C ALA A 208 21.20 2.59 12.82
N PHE A 209 21.67 1.70 13.68
CA PHE A 209 22.41 0.51 13.25
C PHE A 209 21.56 -0.44 12.38
N HIS A 210 20.22 -0.40 12.50
CA HIS A 210 19.34 -1.21 11.67
C HIS A 210 19.46 -0.87 10.18
N LEU A 211 19.88 0.35 9.81
CA LEU A 211 19.92 0.79 8.41
C LEU A 211 20.75 -0.15 7.52
N ALA A 212 21.84 -0.72 8.06
CA ALA A 212 22.70 -1.66 7.36
C ALA A 212 21.96 -2.93 6.89
N GLU A 213 20.82 -3.25 7.52
CA GLU A 213 20.00 -4.42 7.22
C GLU A 213 18.82 -4.10 6.27
N LEU A 214 18.57 -2.83 5.93
CA LEU A 214 17.34 -2.44 5.22
C LEU A 214 17.52 -2.31 3.70
N GLY A 215 18.73 -2.49 3.19
CA GLY A 215 18.99 -2.33 1.75
C GLY A 215 18.75 -0.89 1.24
N LEU A 216 18.85 0.10 2.12
CA LEU A 216 18.85 1.53 1.78
C LEU A 216 20.28 2.08 1.79
N PRO A 217 20.58 3.06 0.93
CA PRO A 217 21.89 3.72 0.91
C PRO A 217 22.18 4.42 2.23
N TRP A 218 23.42 4.31 2.73
CA TRP A 218 23.85 4.98 3.96
C TRP A 218 23.74 6.50 3.85
N GLU A 219 23.88 7.03 2.62
CA GLU A 219 23.73 8.43 2.28
C GLU A 219 22.34 9.00 2.58
N PHE A 220 21.33 8.17 2.85
CA PHE A 220 20.01 8.65 3.28
C PHE A 220 19.94 8.93 4.80
N PHE A 221 20.94 8.49 5.57
CA PHE A 221 21.03 8.73 7.01
C PHE A 221 21.65 10.10 7.32
N HIS A 222 20.85 11.14 7.14
CA HIS A 222 21.21 12.52 7.52
C HIS A 222 19.94 13.35 7.76
N ALA A 223 20.12 14.56 8.30
CA ALA A 223 19.02 15.45 8.67
C ALA A 223 18.08 15.78 7.49
N GLU A 224 18.63 15.87 6.28
CA GLU A 224 17.88 16.02 5.02
C GLU A 224 17.55 14.65 4.38
N GLY A 225 17.15 13.69 5.21
CA GLY A 225 16.90 12.32 4.82
C GLY A 225 15.97 11.63 5.83
N LEU A 226 16.29 10.38 6.18
CA LEU A 226 15.48 9.58 7.10
C LEU A 226 15.91 9.66 8.58
N GLU A 227 17.08 10.25 8.87
CA GLU A 227 17.63 10.34 10.22
C GLU A 227 16.77 11.27 11.08
N PHE A 228 16.52 10.92 12.34
CA PHE A 228 15.70 11.68 13.26
C PHE A 228 16.24 11.56 14.69
N TYR A 229 17.01 12.55 15.12
CA TYR A 229 17.65 12.62 16.44
C TYR A 229 18.54 11.41 16.76
N GLY A 230 19.37 10.99 15.80
CA GLY A 230 20.28 9.85 15.91
C GLY A 230 19.62 8.49 15.63
N GLU A 231 18.33 8.47 15.29
CA GLU A 231 17.58 7.27 14.94
C GLU A 231 17.07 7.33 13.50
N ILE A 232 16.45 6.26 13.04
CA ILE A 232 15.75 6.15 11.75
C ILE A 232 14.28 6.45 12.02
N SER A 233 13.67 7.34 11.23
CA SER A 233 12.21 7.52 11.23
C SER A 233 11.61 7.14 9.87
N TYR A 234 10.72 6.15 9.88
CA TYR A 234 10.03 5.77 8.64
C TYR A 234 9.00 6.82 8.22
N LEU A 235 8.35 7.49 9.19
CA LEU A 235 7.47 8.61 8.89
C LEU A 235 8.25 9.74 8.20
N LYS A 236 9.41 10.12 8.76
CA LYS A 236 10.27 11.16 8.16
C LYS A 236 10.71 10.77 6.76
N ALA A 237 11.12 9.52 6.54
CA ALA A 237 11.47 9.02 5.21
C ALA A 237 10.32 9.20 4.22
N GLY A 238 9.10 8.83 4.60
CA GLY A 238 7.90 9.03 3.78
C GLY A 238 7.68 10.51 3.43
N LEU A 239 7.80 11.41 4.40
CA LEU A 239 7.63 12.86 4.19
C LEU A 239 8.73 13.47 3.33
N TYR A 240 9.96 13.03 3.54
CA TYR A 240 11.12 13.60 2.86
C TYR A 240 11.18 13.17 1.39
N PHE A 241 10.93 11.88 1.11
CA PHE A 241 11.12 11.32 -0.22
C PHE A 241 9.86 11.34 -1.10
N ALA A 242 8.65 11.53 -0.54
CA ALA A 242 7.43 11.57 -1.34
C ALA A 242 7.29 12.83 -2.21
N ASP A 243 6.74 12.70 -3.41
CA ASP A 243 6.43 13.83 -4.31
C ASP A 243 5.36 14.74 -3.69
N ARG A 244 4.32 14.13 -3.10
CA ARG A 244 3.21 14.82 -2.44
C ARG A 244 2.89 14.20 -1.10
N ILE A 245 2.41 15.03 -0.18
CA ILE A 245 2.00 14.65 1.16
C ILE A 245 0.55 15.05 1.36
N THR A 246 -0.24 14.12 1.88
CA THR A 246 -1.62 14.37 2.29
C THR A 246 -1.82 14.08 3.76
N THR A 247 -2.86 14.68 4.34
CA THR A 247 -3.32 14.34 5.69
C THR A 247 -4.82 14.53 5.83
N VAL A 248 -5.38 14.19 6.99
CA VAL A 248 -6.80 13.90 7.20
C VAL A 248 -7.73 15.12 7.23
N SER A 249 -7.18 16.33 7.27
CA SER A 249 -7.97 17.57 7.11
C SER A 249 -7.10 18.79 6.77
N PRO A 250 -7.65 19.84 6.13
CA PRO A 250 -6.94 21.10 5.90
C PRO A 250 -6.48 21.79 7.18
N THR A 251 -7.24 21.67 8.26
CA THR A 251 -6.87 22.23 9.57
C THR A 251 -5.66 21.48 10.13
N TYR A 252 -5.73 20.15 10.15
CA TYR A 252 -4.64 19.32 10.64
C TYR A 252 -3.36 19.51 9.82
N ALA A 253 -3.47 19.71 8.50
CA ALA A 253 -2.33 20.05 7.64
C ALA A 253 -1.62 21.37 8.02
N ARG A 254 -2.31 22.30 8.68
CA ARG A 254 -1.71 23.52 9.23
C ARG A 254 -1.17 23.27 10.64
N GLU A 255 -1.91 22.57 11.49
CA GLU A 255 -1.49 22.29 12.87
C GLU A 255 -0.15 21.55 12.91
N ILE A 256 0.04 20.52 12.07
CA ILE A 256 1.29 19.74 12.09
C ILE A 256 2.54 20.49 11.59
N THR A 257 2.38 21.71 11.05
CA THR A 257 3.52 22.58 10.70
C THR A 257 3.96 23.47 11.87
N GLU A 258 3.18 23.49 12.96
CA GLU A 258 3.53 24.17 14.20
C GLU A 258 4.37 23.27 15.11
N GLU A 259 5.32 23.85 15.85
CA GLU A 259 6.29 23.11 16.65
C GLU A 259 5.63 22.17 17.67
N ILE A 260 4.59 22.65 18.35
CA ILE A 260 3.88 21.94 19.44
C ILE A 260 3.16 20.68 18.92
N ALA A 261 2.66 20.71 17.68
CA ALA A 261 1.85 19.63 17.11
C ALA A 261 2.60 18.81 16.04
N GLY A 262 3.75 19.29 15.55
CA GLY A 262 4.50 18.64 14.48
C GLY A 262 5.41 17.49 14.92
N ALA A 263 5.43 17.12 16.21
CA ALA A 263 6.23 16.01 16.76
C ALA A 263 7.71 16.02 16.34
N GLY A 264 8.32 17.21 16.30
CA GLY A 264 9.71 17.40 15.86
C GLY A 264 9.93 17.39 14.33
N LEU A 265 8.87 17.21 13.53
CA LEU A 265 8.89 17.24 12.05
C LEU A 265 8.28 18.53 11.47
N HIS A 266 7.88 19.47 12.34
CA HIS A 266 7.22 20.73 11.96
C HIS A 266 8.00 21.51 10.89
N GLY A 267 9.33 21.64 11.02
CA GLY A 267 10.16 22.36 10.05
C GLY A 267 10.17 21.71 8.66
N LEU A 268 10.24 20.38 8.61
CA LEU A 268 10.11 19.63 7.35
C LEU A 268 8.72 19.84 6.74
N LEU A 269 7.66 19.72 7.54
CA LEU A 269 6.28 19.86 7.07
C LEU A 269 5.96 21.28 6.60
N ALA A 270 6.43 22.30 7.31
CA ALA A 270 6.32 23.70 6.92
C ALA A 270 7.01 23.95 5.58
N THR A 271 8.21 23.39 5.38
CA THR A 271 8.93 23.45 4.10
C THR A 271 8.10 22.81 2.97
N ARG A 272 7.51 21.63 3.22
CA ARG A 272 6.67 20.95 2.23
C ARG A 272 5.36 21.69 1.95
N GLN A 273 4.80 22.38 2.94
CA GLN A 273 3.64 23.25 2.77
C GLN A 273 3.97 24.45 1.90
N TYR A 274 5.08 25.14 2.18
CA TYR A 274 5.54 26.29 1.39
C TYR A 274 5.80 25.93 -0.08
N GLN A 275 6.33 24.73 -0.33
CA GLN A 275 6.51 24.17 -1.67
C GLN A 275 5.20 23.73 -2.36
N GLY A 276 4.04 23.86 -1.69
CA GLY A 276 2.75 23.40 -2.19
C GLY A 276 2.60 21.88 -2.27
N ARG A 277 3.45 21.13 -1.54
CA ARG A 277 3.50 19.66 -1.54
C ARG A 277 2.71 19.00 -0.41
N LEU A 278 2.36 19.74 0.65
CA LEU A 278 1.49 19.28 1.73
C LEU A 278 0.06 19.79 1.54
N ARG A 279 -0.93 18.89 1.60
CA ARG A 279 -2.36 19.22 1.55
C ARG A 279 -3.19 18.41 2.53
N GLY A 280 -4.18 19.02 3.15
CA GLY A 280 -5.19 18.31 3.91
C GLY A 280 -6.39 17.91 3.05
N ILE A 281 -6.76 16.64 3.08
CA ILE A 281 -7.95 16.10 2.41
C ILE A 281 -8.84 15.53 3.49
N LEU A 282 -10.08 16.04 3.58
CA LEU A 282 -11.01 15.61 4.61
C LEU A 282 -11.32 14.12 4.45
N ASN A 283 -11.11 13.34 5.51
CA ASN A 283 -11.56 11.94 5.53
C ASN A 283 -13.08 11.90 5.34
N GLY A 284 -13.54 11.32 4.23
CA GLY A 284 -14.97 11.09 4.02
C GLY A 284 -15.44 9.97 4.94
N SER A 285 -16.14 10.29 6.02
CA SER A 285 -16.88 9.26 6.76
C SER A 285 -18.07 8.80 5.91
N MET A 286 -18.17 7.50 5.65
CA MET A 286 -19.40 6.91 5.10
C MET A 286 -20.49 7.00 6.18
N LEU A 287 -21.22 8.10 6.23
CA LEU A 287 -22.58 8.07 6.75
C LEU A 287 -23.43 7.42 5.68
N ARG A 288 -23.92 6.19 5.94
CA ARG A 288 -25.10 5.64 5.25
C ARG A 288 -26.30 6.52 5.58
N CYS A 289 -26.38 7.69 4.95
CA CYS A 289 -27.56 8.51 4.90
C CYS A 289 -27.82 8.76 3.41
N GLY A 290 -29.06 8.54 2.96
CA GLY A 290 -29.50 8.46 1.56
C GLY A 290 -29.39 9.74 0.73
N ILE A 291 -28.36 10.55 0.96
CA ILE A 291 -28.05 11.75 0.21
C ILE A 291 -26.73 11.50 -0.52
N ARG A 292 -26.79 11.45 -1.86
CA ARG A 292 -25.63 11.42 -2.76
C ARG A 292 -24.73 12.65 -2.49
N LYS A 293 -23.84 12.58 -1.49
CA LYS A 293 -22.68 13.47 -1.45
C LYS A 293 -21.65 12.91 -2.41
N ARG A 294 -21.51 13.56 -3.56
CA ARG A 294 -20.38 13.34 -4.48
C ARG A 294 -19.12 13.53 -3.66
N ILE A 295 -18.33 12.47 -3.52
CA ILE A 295 -16.96 12.59 -3.04
C ILE A 295 -16.22 13.33 -4.15
N HIS A 296 -16.04 14.65 -3.98
CA HIS A 296 -15.11 15.41 -4.80
C HIS A 296 -13.71 15.05 -4.34
N ILE A 297 -13.22 13.91 -4.85
CA ILE A 297 -11.81 13.55 -4.72
C ILE A 297 -11.04 14.42 -5.72
N LEU A 298 -10.64 15.61 -5.27
CA LEU A 298 -9.68 16.46 -5.97
C LEU A 298 -8.28 15.85 -5.76
N TRP A 299 -7.80 15.08 -6.73
CA TRP A 299 -6.38 14.76 -6.92
C TRP A 299 -5.83 15.67 -8.01
#